data_AF-A0A1Q3MLY2-F1
#
_entry.id   AF-A0A1Q3MLY2-F1
#
_cell.length_a   1.000
_cell.length_b   1.000
_cell.length_c   1.000
_cell.angle_alpha   90.00
_cell.angle_beta   90.00
_cell.angle_gamma   90.00
#
_symmetry.space_group_name_H-M   'P 1'
#
loop_
_entity.id
_entity.type
_entity.pdbx_description
1 polymer ?
#
loop_
_entity_poly.entity_id
_entity_poly.type
_entity_poly.pdbx_seq_one_letter_code
_entity_poly.pdbx_strand_id
1 'polypeptide(L)'
;MDDVTTPPEEKKSHIVSFLACATLCYLVAFIGSQGTFQGLQGWYQAVNKPSITPPSWIFAPVWTVLYALMSISLWQIWRAEPSKRKSLALTLFAVQLVLNGLWSWIFFAWQKLPLAFGEVVLLDCAILATVVVANKVRASASLLLIPYLAWTLFATLLTYGFWKANPSTATEGQNIKINLDDQSPTAIDN
;
A
#
# COMPACT_ATOMS: atom_id res chain seq x y z
N MET A 1 -41.53 -21.60 9.99
CA MET A 1 -40.70 -20.49 10.54
C MET A 1 -39.32 -21.09 10.62
N ASP A 2 -38.67 -21.14 9.47
CA ASP A 2 -37.69 -22.17 9.19
C ASP A 2 -36.33 -21.65 9.64
N ASP A 3 -35.92 -22.13 10.81
CA ASP A 3 -34.52 -22.16 11.21
C ASP A 3 -33.80 -23.15 10.28
N VAL A 4 -33.47 -22.67 9.08
CA VAL A 4 -32.62 -23.38 8.12
C VAL A 4 -31.22 -23.38 8.71
N THR A 5 -30.95 -24.36 9.56
CA THR A 5 -29.62 -24.65 10.08
C THR A 5 -28.73 -25.04 8.90
N THR A 6 -27.98 -24.08 8.36
CA THR A 6 -26.96 -24.35 7.33
C THR A 6 -26.01 -25.45 7.84
N PRO A 7 -25.74 -26.52 7.06
CA PRO A 7 -24.96 -27.65 7.53
C PRO A 7 -23.54 -27.24 7.96
N PRO A 8 -22.95 -27.90 8.97
CA PRO A 8 -21.65 -27.50 9.56
C PRO A 8 -20.47 -27.41 8.58
N GLU A 9 -20.55 -28.12 7.45
CA GLU A 9 -19.49 -28.20 6.44
C GLU A 9 -19.34 -26.91 5.63
N GLU A 10 -20.47 -26.27 5.28
CA GLU A 10 -20.51 -25.01 4.51
C GLU A 10 -19.90 -23.86 5.32
N LYS A 11 -20.21 -23.82 6.62
CA LYS A 11 -19.69 -22.82 7.57
C LYS A 11 -18.16 -22.93 7.76
N LYS A 12 -17.61 -24.14 7.79
CA LYS A 12 -16.15 -24.36 7.86
C LYS A 12 -15.44 -23.83 6.61
N SER A 13 -15.99 -24.07 5.43
CA SER A 13 -15.46 -23.56 4.16
C SER A 13 -15.42 -22.02 4.12
N HIS A 14 -16.43 -21.36 4.68
CA HIS A 14 -16.47 -19.89 4.78
C HIS A 14 -15.39 -19.31 5.70
N ILE A 15 -15.13 -19.96 6.83
CA ILE A 15 -14.09 -19.53 7.77
C ILE A 15 -12.71 -19.73 7.14
N VAL A 16 -12.45 -20.89 6.52
CA VAL A 16 -11.16 -21.17 5.87
C VAL A 16 -10.86 -20.17 4.76
N SER A 17 -11.82 -19.90 3.87
CA SER A 17 -11.64 -18.92 2.79
C SER A 17 -11.45 -17.49 3.31
N PHE A 18 -12.12 -17.10 4.39
CA PHE A 18 -11.91 -15.81 5.04
C PHE A 18 -10.50 -15.70 5.63
N LEU A 19 -10.08 -16.72 6.38
CA LEU A 19 -8.75 -16.75 7.00
C LEU A 19 -7.65 -16.71 5.94
N ALA A 20 -7.83 -17.36 4.79
CA ALA A 20 -6.89 -17.28 3.67
C ALA A 20 -6.78 -15.85 3.11
N CYS A 21 -7.90 -15.16 2.90
CA CYS A 21 -7.92 -13.77 2.44
C CYS A 21 -7.27 -12.83 3.47
N ALA A 22 -7.60 -13.01 4.75
CA ALA A 22 -7.03 -12.22 5.85
C ALA A 22 -5.51 -12.44 5.95
N THR A 23 -5.07 -13.69 5.89
CA THR A 23 -3.64 -14.03 5.91
C THR A 23 -2.90 -13.35 4.76
N LEU A 24 -3.45 -13.37 3.55
CA LEU A 24 -2.85 -12.70 2.41
C LEU A 24 -2.70 -11.18 2.63
N CYS A 25 -3.77 -10.51 3.07
CA CYS A 25 -3.73 -9.07 3.34
C CYS A 25 -2.74 -8.71 4.45
N TYR A 26 -2.78 -9.43 5.57
CA TYR A 26 -1.89 -9.16 6.71
C TYR A 26 -0.44 -9.58 6.46
N LEU A 27 -0.18 -10.55 5.58
CA LEU A 27 1.18 -10.88 5.16
C LEU A 27 1.81 -9.69 4.40
N VAL A 28 1.04 -9.05 3.52
CA VAL A 28 1.51 -7.85 2.82
C VAL A 28 1.69 -6.69 3.79
N ALA A 29 0.76 -6.51 4.74
CA ALA A 29 0.91 -5.53 5.83
C ALA A 29 2.21 -5.73 6.60
N PHE A 30 2.51 -6.99 6.94
CA PHE A 30 3.73 -7.35 7.66
C PHE A 30 4.98 -7.01 6.84
N ILE A 31 5.02 -7.37 5.55
CA ILE A 31 6.14 -7.05 4.65
C ILE A 31 6.33 -5.53 4.51
N GLY A 32 5.24 -4.77 4.33
CA GLY A 32 5.28 -3.31 4.26
C GLY A 32 5.75 -2.67 5.58
N SER A 33 5.34 -3.23 6.72
CA SER A 33 5.77 -2.73 8.03
C SER A 33 7.28 -2.80 8.22
N GLN A 34 7.97 -3.81 7.65
CA GLN A 34 9.43 -3.91 7.73
C GLN A 34 10.12 -2.71 7.06
N GLY A 35 9.66 -2.30 5.88
CA GLY A 35 10.15 -1.09 5.21
C GLY A 35 9.90 0.17 6.04
N THR A 36 8.74 0.25 6.69
CA THR A 36 8.40 1.36 7.61
C THR A 36 9.34 1.40 8.82
N PHE A 37 9.55 0.27 9.51
CA PHE A 37 10.43 0.19 10.68
C PHE A 37 11.87 0.64 10.37
N GLN A 38 12.38 0.29 9.19
CA GLN A 38 13.71 0.70 8.75
C GLN A 38 13.85 2.22 8.64
N GLY A 39 12.85 2.92 8.09
CA GLY A 39 12.88 4.38 7.97
C GLY A 39 12.59 5.14 9.27
N LEU A 40 11.80 4.54 10.19
CA LEU A 40 11.36 5.18 11.43
C LEU A 40 12.50 5.42 12.45
N GLN A 41 13.54 4.58 12.46
CA GLN A 41 14.63 4.68 13.45
C GLN A 41 15.63 5.81 13.19
N GLY A 42 15.58 6.48 12.03
CA GLY A 42 16.54 7.52 11.68
C GLY A 42 15.96 8.59 10.77
N TRP A 43 15.80 8.27 9.48
CA TRP A 43 15.41 9.25 8.45
C TRP A 43 14.10 9.96 8.79
N TYR A 44 13.07 9.22 9.23
CA TYR A 44 11.78 9.82 9.53
C TYR A 44 11.85 10.82 10.68
N GLN A 45 12.80 10.71 11.62
CA GLN A 45 12.98 11.69 12.68
C GLN A 45 13.64 12.98 12.16
N ALA A 46 14.62 12.84 11.26
CA ALA A 46 15.42 13.95 10.75
C ALA A 46 14.77 14.73 9.59
N VAL A 47 13.92 14.09 8.80
CA VAL A 47 13.30 14.72 7.61
C VAL A 47 12.33 15.84 7.99
N ASN A 48 12.29 16.90 7.17
CA ASN A 48 11.33 17.98 7.32
C ASN A 48 9.92 17.46 7.04
N LYS A 49 9.04 17.53 8.05
CA LYS A 49 7.66 17.03 7.97
C LYS A 49 6.72 18.17 7.59
N PRO A 50 5.81 17.98 6.62
CA PRO A 50 4.78 18.96 6.32
C PRO A 50 3.79 19.07 7.49
N SER A 51 3.18 20.26 7.67
CA SER A 51 2.25 20.56 8.77
C SER A 51 1.00 19.67 8.82
N ILE A 52 0.64 19.03 7.70
CA ILE A 52 -0.46 18.08 7.59
C ILE A 52 -0.14 16.68 8.15
N THR A 53 1.10 16.43 8.60
CA THR A 53 1.54 15.12 9.10
C THR A 53 0.87 14.83 10.45
N PRO A 54 0.07 13.75 10.55
CA PRO A 54 -0.54 13.39 11.82
C PRO A 54 0.51 12.77 12.76
N PRO A 55 0.22 12.70 14.07
CA PRO A 55 1.04 11.93 15.00
C PRO A 55 1.31 10.50 14.50
N SER A 56 2.56 10.05 14.57
CA SER A 56 3.00 8.76 13.99
C SER A 56 2.23 7.55 14.49
N TRP A 57 1.70 7.59 15.72
CA TRP A 57 0.94 6.49 16.29
C TRP A 57 -0.42 6.28 15.61
N ILE A 58 -0.98 7.27 14.90
CA ILE A 58 -2.28 7.17 14.21
C ILE A 58 -2.21 6.20 13.03
N PHE A 59 -1.03 6.08 12.38
CA PHE A 59 -0.87 5.24 11.20
C PHE A 59 -1.15 3.76 11.51
N ALA A 60 -0.67 3.22 12.64
CA ALA A 60 -0.81 1.80 12.94
C ALA A 60 -2.27 1.35 13.16
N PRO A 61 -3.11 2.02 13.99
CA PRO A 61 -4.52 1.71 14.11
C PRO A 61 -5.28 1.86 12.79
N VAL A 62 -5.03 2.93 12.02
CA VAL A 62 -5.71 3.15 10.74
C VAL A 62 -5.41 2.02 9.77
N TRP A 63 -4.12 1.70 9.54
CA TRP A 63 -3.75 0.59 8.65
C TRP A 63 -4.29 -0.76 9.13
N THR A 64 -4.31 -1.02 10.44
CA THR A 64 -4.88 -2.25 11.00
C THR A 64 -6.35 -2.41 10.62
N VAL A 65 -7.14 -1.34 10.76
CA VAL A 65 -8.55 -1.32 10.37
C VAL A 65 -8.70 -1.47 8.85
N LEU A 66 -7.90 -0.75 8.07
CA LEU A 66 -7.96 -0.82 6.60
C LEU A 66 -7.67 -2.23 6.08
N TYR A 67 -6.64 -2.91 6.59
CA TYR A 67 -6.35 -4.30 6.19
C TYR A 67 -7.48 -5.27 6.59
N ALA A 68 -8.17 -5.03 7.71
CA ALA A 68 -9.35 -5.81 8.07
C ALA A 68 -10.48 -5.60 7.05
N LEU A 69 -10.78 -4.35 6.68
CA LEU A 69 -11.80 -4.02 5.67
C LEU A 69 -11.45 -4.61 4.30
N MET A 70 -10.18 -4.53 3.90
CA MET A 70 -9.65 -5.13 2.67
C MET A 70 -9.82 -6.66 2.69
N SER A 71 -9.50 -7.31 3.80
CA SER A 71 -9.67 -8.77 3.96
C SER A 71 -11.13 -9.19 3.77
N ILE A 72 -12.07 -8.44 4.38
CA ILE A 72 -13.51 -8.68 4.23
C ILE A 72 -13.96 -8.42 2.79
N SER A 73 -13.49 -7.33 2.16
CA SER A 73 -13.80 -7.02 0.76
C SER A 73 -13.31 -8.12 -0.18
N LEU A 74 -12.06 -8.56 -0.04
CA LEU A 74 -11.47 -9.63 -0.85
C LEU A 74 -12.26 -10.92 -0.70
N TRP A 75 -12.59 -11.29 0.53
CA TRP A 75 -13.41 -12.48 0.81
C TRP A 75 -14.80 -12.40 0.18
N GLN A 76 -15.45 -11.23 0.21
CA GLN A 76 -16.74 -11.02 -0.45
C GLN A 76 -16.66 -11.16 -1.97
N ILE A 77 -15.59 -10.65 -2.60
CA ILE A 77 -15.35 -10.82 -4.05
C ILE A 77 -15.03 -12.28 -4.37
N TRP A 78 -14.21 -12.94 -3.55
CA TRP A 78 -13.84 -14.36 -3.70
C TRP A 78 -15.04 -15.28 -3.69
N ARG A 79 -16.04 -14.98 -2.85
CA ARG A 79 -17.28 -15.75 -2.71
C ARG A 79 -18.36 -15.43 -3.73
N ALA A 80 -18.19 -14.38 -4.54
CA ALA A 80 -19.17 -14.06 -5.57
C ALA A 80 -19.22 -15.14 -6.66
N GLU A 81 -20.33 -15.21 -7.39
CA GLU A 81 -20.48 -16.13 -8.52
C GLU A 81 -19.36 -15.97 -9.56
N PRO A 82 -18.87 -17.07 -10.16
CA PRO A 82 -17.86 -17.02 -11.21
C PRO A 82 -18.27 -16.09 -12.35
N SER A 83 -17.43 -15.10 -12.66
CA SER A 83 -17.66 -14.18 -13.77
C SER A 83 -16.35 -13.52 -14.20
N LYS A 84 -16.28 -13.01 -15.44
CA LYS A 84 -15.13 -12.23 -15.92
C LYS A 84 -14.84 -11.02 -15.02
N ARG A 85 -15.88 -10.39 -14.47
CA ARG A 85 -15.77 -9.25 -13.55
C ARG A 85 -15.17 -9.65 -12.21
N LYS A 86 -15.55 -10.81 -11.66
CA LYS A 86 -14.92 -11.36 -10.45
C LYS A 86 -13.43 -11.57 -10.64
N SER A 87 -13.03 -12.25 -11.73
CA SER A 87 -11.60 -12.48 -12.00
C SER A 87 -10.83 -11.17 -12.15
N LEU A 88 -11.38 -10.20 -12.90
CA LEU A 88 -10.78 -8.88 -13.02
C LEU A 88 -10.66 -8.15 -11.68
N ALA A 89 -11.71 -8.19 -10.84
CA ALA A 89 -11.68 -7.59 -9.51
C ALA A 89 -10.59 -8.20 -8.63
N LEU A 90 -10.43 -9.53 -8.65
CA LEU A 90 -9.37 -10.22 -7.90
C LEU A 90 -7.97 -9.86 -8.40
N THR A 91 -7.77 -9.75 -9.72
CA THR A 91 -6.49 -9.31 -10.30
C THR A 91 -6.17 -7.88 -9.89
N LEU A 92 -7.11 -6.96 -10.01
CA LEU A 92 -6.92 -5.56 -9.58
C LEU A 92 -6.66 -5.47 -8.07
N PHE A 93 -7.36 -6.29 -7.28
CA PHE A 93 -7.13 -6.38 -5.84
C PHE A 93 -5.71 -6.84 -5.51
N ALA A 94 -5.19 -7.83 -6.24
CA ALA A 94 -3.81 -8.28 -6.06
C ALA A 94 -2.80 -7.19 -6.44
N VAL A 95 -3.03 -6.50 -7.56
CA VAL A 95 -2.17 -5.39 -8.03
C VAL A 95 -2.12 -4.27 -7.00
N GLN A 96 -3.26 -3.77 -6.53
CA GLN A 96 -3.27 -2.70 -5.52
C GLN A 96 -2.63 -3.16 -4.21
N LEU A 97 -2.75 -4.45 -3.84
CA LEU A 97 -2.16 -4.96 -2.60
C LEU A 97 -0.63 -4.97 -2.69
N VAL A 98 -0.08 -5.39 -3.83
CA VAL A 98 1.37 -5.35 -4.08
C VAL A 98 1.90 -3.91 -4.05
N LEU A 99 1.22 -3.00 -4.74
CA LEU A 99 1.55 -1.56 -4.73
C LEU A 99 1.55 -1.01 -3.29
N ASN A 100 0.50 -1.29 -2.53
CA ASN A 100 0.37 -0.88 -1.14
C ASN A 100 1.54 -1.33 -0.25
N GLY A 101 1.99 -2.58 -0.38
CA GLY A 101 3.18 -3.06 0.33
C GLY A 101 4.47 -2.38 -0.13
N LEU A 102 4.60 -2.17 -1.45
CA LEU A 102 5.78 -1.57 -2.08
C LEU A 102 5.98 -0.10 -1.69
N TRP A 103 4.90 0.68 -1.54
CA TRP A 103 4.96 2.09 -1.14
C TRP A 103 5.80 2.30 0.12
N SER A 104 5.61 1.45 1.14
CA SER A 104 6.32 1.54 2.42
C SER A 104 7.85 1.41 2.24
N TRP A 105 8.29 0.56 1.32
CA TRP A 105 9.70 0.40 1.01
C TRP A 105 10.25 1.61 0.27
N ILE A 106 9.53 2.12 -0.74
CA ILE A 106 10.00 3.28 -1.51
C ILE A 106 10.08 4.53 -0.62
N PHE A 107 9.06 4.75 0.20
CA PHE A 107 8.94 5.93 1.05
C PHE A 107 9.90 5.89 2.25
N PHE A 108 9.85 4.84 3.07
CA PHE A 108 10.59 4.80 4.34
C PHE A 108 11.98 4.19 4.21
N ALA A 109 12.13 3.06 3.50
CA ALA A 109 13.39 2.35 3.42
C ALA A 109 14.33 2.97 2.38
N TRP A 110 13.85 3.21 1.17
CA TRP A 110 14.64 3.76 0.06
C TRP A 110 14.63 5.28 0.00
N GLN A 111 13.71 5.94 0.71
CA GLN A 111 13.67 7.40 0.87
C GLN A 111 13.56 8.15 -0.47
N LYS A 112 12.98 7.51 -1.50
CA LYS A 112 12.84 8.07 -2.85
C LYS A 112 11.50 8.76 -3.00
N LEU A 113 11.37 9.97 -2.44
CA LEU A 113 10.10 10.71 -2.38
C LEU A 113 9.40 10.91 -3.75
N PRO A 114 10.09 11.28 -4.85
CA PRO A 114 9.43 11.41 -6.15
C PRO A 114 8.86 10.08 -6.66
N LEU A 115 9.59 8.98 -6.44
CA LEU A 115 9.15 7.65 -6.83
C LEU A 115 7.99 7.17 -5.96
N ALA A 116 8.04 7.44 -4.65
CA ALA A 116 6.94 7.14 -3.73
C ALA A 116 5.65 7.90 -4.12
N PHE A 117 5.79 9.15 -4.58
CA PHE A 117 4.65 9.93 -5.07
C PHE A 117 4.05 9.33 -6.34
N GLY A 118 4.88 8.97 -7.33
CA GLY A 118 4.39 8.33 -8.55
C GLY A 118 3.71 6.99 -8.27
N GLU A 119 4.28 6.19 -7.36
CA GLU A 119 3.73 4.89 -6.99
C GLU A 119 2.41 5.02 -6.21
N VAL A 120 2.28 5.94 -5.25
CA VAL A 120 1.02 6.11 -4.51
C VAL A 120 -0.12 6.62 -5.40
N VAL A 121 0.17 7.44 -6.41
CA VAL A 121 -0.83 7.83 -7.43
C VAL A 121 -1.26 6.63 -8.27
N LEU A 122 -0.33 5.75 -8.63
CA LEU A 122 -0.64 4.50 -9.32
C LEU A 122 -1.49 3.58 -8.44
N LEU A 123 -1.18 3.51 -7.14
CA LEU A 123 -1.96 2.79 -6.14
C LEU A 123 -3.39 3.34 -6.07
N ASP A 124 -3.58 4.66 -5.95
CA ASP A 124 -4.90 5.30 -5.92
C ASP A 124 -5.73 4.91 -7.15
N CYS A 125 -5.12 4.91 -8.34
CA CYS A 125 -5.77 4.48 -9.58
C CYS A 125 -6.17 3.00 -9.54
N ALA A 126 -5.30 2.12 -9.03
CA ALA A 126 -5.56 0.70 -8.90
C ALA A 126 -6.68 0.40 -7.88
N ILE A 127 -6.72 1.14 -6.77
CA ILE A 127 -7.80 1.05 -5.77
C ILE A 127 -9.11 1.52 -6.39
N LEU A 128 -9.13 2.67 -7.07
CA LEU A 128 -10.34 3.18 -7.73
C LEU A 128 -10.86 2.19 -8.79
N ALA A 129 -9.98 1.61 -9.61
CA ALA A 129 -10.36 0.59 -10.57
C ALA A 129 -10.96 -0.64 -9.85
N THR A 130 -10.35 -1.08 -8.75
CA THR A 130 -10.86 -2.18 -7.92
C THR A 130 -12.25 -1.84 -7.36
N VAL A 131 -12.46 -0.63 -6.84
CA VAL A 131 -13.74 -0.15 -6.31
C VAL A 131 -14.83 -0.21 -7.39
N VAL A 132 -14.56 0.30 -8.59
CA VAL A 132 -15.52 0.32 -9.70
C VAL A 132 -15.89 -1.08 -10.16
N VAL A 133 -14.91 -1.96 -10.35
CA VAL A 133 -15.17 -3.33 -10.80
C VAL A 133 -15.83 -4.17 -9.69
N ALA A 134 -15.37 -4.05 -8.45
CA ALA A 134 -15.95 -4.71 -7.30
C ALA A 134 -17.41 -4.29 -7.08
N ASN A 135 -17.77 -3.03 -7.37
CA ASN A 135 -19.17 -2.57 -7.26
C ASN A 135 -20.10 -3.34 -8.21
N LYS A 136 -19.59 -3.74 -9.38
CA LYS A 136 -20.34 -4.55 -10.37
C LYS A 136 -20.38 -6.04 -10.01
N VAL A 137 -19.59 -6.48 -9.04
CA VAL A 137 -19.60 -7.86 -8.49
C VAL A 137 -20.47 -7.91 -7.23
N ARG A 138 -20.20 -7.01 -6.27
CA ARG A 138 -20.88 -6.89 -4.99
C ARG A 138 -20.66 -5.50 -4.39
N ALA A 139 -21.72 -4.69 -4.32
CA ALA A 139 -21.64 -3.31 -3.83
C ALA A 139 -21.06 -3.17 -2.42
N SER A 140 -21.39 -4.12 -1.52
CA SER A 140 -20.85 -4.14 -0.16
C SER A 140 -19.34 -4.37 -0.10
N ALA A 141 -18.74 -5.09 -1.05
CA ALA A 141 -17.28 -5.23 -1.13
C ALA A 141 -16.64 -3.89 -1.53
N SER A 142 -17.22 -3.21 -2.52
CA SER A 142 -16.76 -1.89 -2.98
C SER A 142 -16.80 -0.83 -1.87
N LEU A 143 -17.88 -0.80 -1.08
CA LEU A 143 -18.04 0.16 0.01
C LEU A 143 -16.93 0.05 1.08
N LEU A 144 -16.46 -1.17 1.36
CA LEU A 144 -15.39 -1.41 2.32
C LEU A 144 -14.02 -0.88 1.86
N LEU A 145 -13.85 -0.64 0.56
CA LEU A 145 -12.63 -0.08 -0.02
C LEU A 145 -12.64 1.47 -0.06
N ILE A 146 -13.78 2.12 0.18
CA ILE A 146 -13.88 3.58 0.18
C ILE A 146 -13.05 4.24 1.28
N PRO A 147 -13.09 3.77 2.55
CA PRO A 147 -12.21 4.32 3.60
C PRO A 147 -10.72 4.15 3.26
N TYR A 148 -10.38 3.05 2.59
CA TYR A 148 -9.01 2.80 2.14
C TYR A 148 -8.59 3.79 1.06
N LEU A 149 -9.40 4.00 0.02
CA LEU A 149 -9.13 5.00 -1.02
C LEU A 149 -9.00 6.42 -0.44
N ALA A 150 -9.85 6.78 0.51
CA ALA A 150 -9.78 8.10 1.16
C ALA A 150 -8.45 8.27 1.93
N TRP A 151 -8.00 7.22 2.62
CA TRP A 151 -6.72 7.24 3.33
C TRP A 151 -5.52 7.28 2.39
N THR A 152 -5.54 6.56 1.27
CA THR A 152 -4.42 6.59 0.30
C THR A 152 -4.33 7.93 -0.43
N LEU A 153 -5.47 8.56 -0.75
CA LEU A 153 -5.48 9.93 -1.27
C LEU A 153 -4.86 10.93 -0.27
N PHE A 154 -5.13 10.75 1.02
CA PHE A 154 -4.45 11.52 2.06
C PHE A 154 -2.95 11.22 2.12
N ALA A 155 -2.55 9.94 1.99
CA ALA A 155 -1.14 9.55 1.90
C ALA A 155 -0.45 10.15 0.65
N THR A 156 -1.15 10.32 -0.46
CA THR A 156 -0.67 11.01 -1.66
C THR A 156 -0.37 12.48 -1.37
N LEU A 157 -1.27 13.19 -0.69
CA LEU A 157 -1.05 14.57 -0.25
C LEU A 157 0.13 14.67 0.73
N LEU A 158 0.24 13.73 1.68
CA LEU A 158 1.38 13.66 2.58
C LEU A 158 2.69 13.46 1.82
N THR A 159 2.75 12.47 0.93
CA THR A 159 3.94 12.13 0.15
C THR A 159 4.41 13.31 -0.68
N TYR A 160 3.48 14.02 -1.33
CA TYR A 160 3.77 15.25 -2.03
C TYR A 160 4.30 16.35 -1.08
N GLY A 161 3.71 16.50 0.10
CA GLY A 161 4.18 17.43 1.13
C GLY A 161 5.61 17.15 1.59
N PHE A 162 5.96 15.87 1.81
CA PHE A 162 7.33 15.47 2.11
C PHE A 162 8.28 15.79 0.95
N TRP A 163 7.89 15.46 -0.29
CA TRP A 163 8.73 15.76 -1.46
C TRP A 163 8.98 17.26 -1.60
N LYS A 164 7.94 18.09 -1.48
CA LYS A 164 8.04 19.56 -1.57
C LYS A 164 8.91 20.15 -0.46
N ALA A 165 8.84 19.61 0.76
CA ALA A 165 9.62 20.08 1.89
C ALA A 165 11.11 19.65 1.83
N ASN A 166 11.47 18.71 0.96
CA ASN A 166 12.81 18.11 0.90
C ASN A 166 13.34 18.00 -0.55
N PRO A 167 13.54 19.15 -1.26
CA PRO A 167 13.90 19.16 -2.68
C PRO A 167 15.29 18.54 -2.98
N SER A 168 16.24 18.55 -2.05
CA SER A 168 17.60 18.01 -2.22
C SER A 168 17.67 16.48 -2.36
N THR A 169 16.70 15.75 -1.81
CA THR A 169 16.60 14.28 -2.00
C THR A 169 16.25 13.88 -3.43
N ALA A 170 15.79 14.82 -4.26
CA ALA A 170 15.56 14.59 -5.69
C ALA A 170 16.87 14.54 -6.51
N THR A 171 17.98 15.05 -5.96
CA THR A 171 19.23 15.30 -6.72
C THR A 171 20.34 14.29 -6.41
N GLU A 172 20.31 13.59 -5.27
CA GLU A 172 21.39 12.66 -4.88
C GLU A 172 21.55 11.44 -5.80
N GLY A 173 20.50 11.05 -6.54
CA GLY A 173 20.59 10.01 -7.58
C GLY A 173 21.46 10.37 -8.79
N GLN A 174 21.83 11.65 -8.97
CA GLN A 174 22.74 12.11 -10.04
C GLN A 174 24.17 12.35 -9.57
N ASN A 175 24.39 12.72 -8.30
CA ASN A 175 25.72 13.08 -7.79
C ASN A 175 26.67 11.88 -7.61
N ILE A 176 26.15 10.65 -7.47
CA ILE A 176 26.99 9.45 -7.39
C ILE A 176 27.66 9.11 -8.74
N LYS A 177 27.04 9.46 -9.88
CA LYS A 177 27.67 9.22 -11.20
C LYS A 177 28.76 10.24 -11.53
N ILE A 178 28.59 11.50 -11.12
CA ILE A 178 29.58 12.55 -11.40
C ILE A 178 30.88 12.34 -10.61
N ASN A 179 30.79 11.79 -9.39
CA ASN A 179 31.97 11.61 -8.53
C ASN A 179 32.83 10.38 -8.88
N LEU A 180 32.38 9.50 -9.76
CA LEU A 180 33.13 8.32 -10.21
C LEU A 180 33.94 8.60 -11.49
N ASP A 181 33.59 9.64 -12.25
CA ASP A 181 34.32 10.04 -13.47
C ASP A 181 35.50 11.00 -13.17
N ASP A 182 35.61 11.53 -11.93
CA ASP A 182 36.62 12.53 -11.52
C ASP A 182 37.86 11.93 -10.84
N GLN A 183 38.02 10.61 -10.83
CA GLN A 183 39.23 9.96 -10.32
C GLN A 183 40.13 9.45 -11.45
N SER A 184 40.64 10.38 -12.26
CA SER A 184 41.83 10.13 -13.08
C SER A 184 43.08 10.35 -12.21
N PRO A 185 44.00 9.38 -12.07
CA PRO A 185 45.17 9.53 -11.21
C PRO A 185 46.10 10.60 -11.81
N THR A 186 46.20 11.75 -11.13
CA THR A 186 47.26 12.72 -11.37
C THR A 186 48.60 12.05 -11.14
N ALA A 187 49.41 12.02 -12.20
CA ALA A 187 50.76 11.50 -12.23
C ALA A 187 51.61 12.10 -11.09
N ILE A 188 52.29 11.23 -10.36
CA ILE A 188 53.38 11.57 -9.45
C ILE A 188 54.58 11.91 -10.34
N ASP A 189 54.92 13.19 -10.46
CA ASP A 189 56.24 13.66 -10.89
C ASP A 189 57.04 14.00 -9.62
N ASN A 190 58.09 13.23 -9.37
CA ASN A 190 59.35 13.53 -8.65
C ASN A 190 60.01 12.24 -8.14
#